data_AF-A0A2V6CRD8-F1
#
_entry.id   AF-A0A2V6CRD8-F1
#
_cell.length_a   1.000
_cell.length_b   1.000
_cell.length_c   1.000
_cell.angle_alpha   90.00
_cell.angle_beta   90.00
_cell.angle_gamma   90.00
#
_symmetry.space_group_name_H-M   'P 1'
#
loop_
_entity.id
_entity.type
_entity.pdbx_description
1 polymer ?
#
loop_
_entity_poly.entity_id
_entity_poly.type
_entity_poly.pdbx_seq_one_letter_code
_entity_poly.pdbx_strand_id
1 'polypeptide(L)'
;MVVIDQTDRRVATRSDTGSLLVMGVGSGIATGFIEAAGLLFFQRLNWARWGPMVHVSKEIFWISPIVDLIFFLSLALICALVARFLARFPPVRALVFL
;
A
#
# COMPACT_ATOMS: atom_id res chain seq x y z
N MET A 1 14.06 25.54 29.86
CA MET A 1 13.28 26.07 28.73
C MET A 1 13.66 25.23 27.51
N VAL A 2 12.91 24.17 27.22
CA VAL A 2 13.23 23.24 26.12
C VAL A 2 12.77 23.89 24.82
N VAL A 3 13.71 24.38 24.03
CA VAL A 3 13.45 24.85 22.66
C VAL A 3 13.21 23.60 21.82
N ILE A 4 11.94 23.22 21.66
CA ILE A 4 11.55 22.19 20.69
C ILE A 4 11.78 22.80 19.32
N ASP A 5 12.87 22.34 18.68
CA ASP A 5 13.28 22.77 17.36
C ASP A 5 12.17 22.48 16.34
N GLN A 6 11.63 23.53 15.73
CA GLN A 6 10.52 23.46 14.77
C GLN A 6 10.91 22.74 13.48
N THR A 7 12.21 22.47 13.28
CA THR A 7 12.78 21.78 12.13
C THR A 7 12.35 20.31 12.08
N ASP A 8 12.24 19.64 13.23
CA ASP A 8 11.79 18.24 13.33
C ASP A 8 10.32 18.06 12.90
N ARG A 9 9.46 19.06 13.16
CA ARG A 9 8.03 19.00 12.79
C ARG A 9 7.77 19.15 11.29
N ARG A 10 8.70 19.79 10.55
CA ARG A 10 8.55 19.97 9.09
C ARG A 10 8.88 18.71 8.31
N VAL A 11 9.77 17.86 8.83
CA VAL A 11 10.11 16.57 8.23
C VAL A 11 8.90 15.64 8.23
N ALA A 12 8.02 15.74 9.23
CA ALA A 12 6.87 14.86 9.41
C ALA A 12 5.69 15.12 8.44
N THR A 13 5.67 16.21 7.65
CA THR A 13 4.45 16.65 6.95
C THR A 13 4.63 17.05 5.48
N ARG A 14 5.72 16.62 4.84
CA ARG A 14 5.82 16.66 3.37
C ARG A 14 5.66 15.23 2.85
N SER A 15 4.41 14.81 2.67
CA SER A 15 4.12 13.62 1.85
C SER A 15 4.49 13.96 0.42
N ASP A 16 5.75 13.72 0.07
CA ASP A 16 6.22 13.85 -1.29
C ASP A 16 5.58 12.73 -2.11
N THR A 17 5.11 13.06 -3.32
CA THR A 17 4.51 12.06 -4.21
C THR A 17 5.49 10.93 -4.48
N GLY A 18 6.80 11.23 -4.51
CA GLY A 18 7.85 10.22 -4.55
C GLY A 18 7.79 9.22 -3.40
N SER A 19 7.56 9.66 -2.16
CA SER A 19 7.45 8.75 -1.00
C SER A 19 6.23 7.83 -1.08
N LEU A 20 5.09 8.33 -1.56
CA LEU A 20 3.89 7.52 -1.77
C LEU A 20 4.11 6.45 -2.85
N LEU A 21 4.82 6.79 -3.93
CA LEU A 21 5.18 5.84 -4.98
C LEU A 21 6.17 4.79 -4.49
N VAL A 22 7.19 5.19 -3.73
CA VAL A 22 8.14 4.25 -3.11
C VAL A 22 7.44 3.29 -2.16
N MET A 23 6.51 3.80 -1.33
CA MET A 23 5.68 2.96 -0.48
C MET A 23 4.78 2.03 -1.29
N GLY A 24 4.10 2.52 -2.32
CA GLY A 24 3.23 1.69 -3.18
C GLY A 24 4.00 0.58 -3.88
N VAL A 25 5.16 0.88 -4.45
CA VAL A 25 6.03 -0.10 -5.12
C VAL A 25 6.59 -1.10 -4.11
N GLY A 26 7.13 -0.62 -2.99
CA GLY A 26 7.71 -1.47 -1.95
C GLY A 26 6.67 -2.40 -1.31
N SER A 27 5.49 -1.87 -0.99
CA SER A 27 4.38 -2.66 -0.46
C SER A 27 3.91 -3.69 -1.47
N GLY A 28 3.65 -3.32 -2.73
CA GLY A 28 3.14 -4.26 -3.72
C GLY A 28 4.11 -5.39 -4.07
N ILE A 29 5.41 -5.11 -4.11
CA ILE A 29 6.42 -6.16 -4.27
C ILE A 29 6.43 -7.08 -3.04
N ALA A 30 6.50 -6.51 -1.84
CA ALA A 30 6.61 -7.28 -0.62
C ALA A 30 5.36 -8.15 -0.37
N THR A 31 4.16 -7.58 -0.46
CA THR A 31 2.91 -8.30 -0.23
C THR A 31 2.67 -9.36 -1.28
N GLY A 32 2.93 -9.09 -2.57
CA GLY A 32 2.67 -10.08 -3.60
C GLY A 32 3.62 -11.28 -3.53
N PHE A 33 4.87 -11.10 -3.08
CA PHE A 33 5.75 -12.23 -2.79
C PHE A 33 5.32 -13.00 -1.54
N ILE A 34 4.90 -12.31 -0.47
CA ILE A 34 4.41 -12.93 0.76
C ILE A 34 3.12 -13.73 0.48
N GLU A 35 2.20 -13.15 -0.30
CA GLU A 35 0.94 -13.77 -0.67
C GLU A 35 1.17 -15.00 -1.55
N ALA A 36 1.99 -14.91 -2.60
CA ALA A 36 2.33 -16.06 -3.41
C ALA A 36 3.02 -17.18 -2.61
N ALA A 37 3.97 -16.83 -1.74
CA ALA A 37 4.65 -17.80 -0.89
C ALA A 37 3.67 -18.44 0.10
N GLY A 38 2.79 -17.65 0.71
CA GLY A 38 1.73 -18.12 1.59
C GLY A 38 0.78 -19.09 0.89
N LEU A 39 0.28 -18.74 -0.30
CA LEU A 39 -0.63 -19.58 -1.07
C LEU A 39 0.02 -20.93 -1.45
N LEU A 40 1.27 -20.92 -1.91
CA LEU A 40 2.00 -22.16 -2.21
C LEU A 40 2.28 -22.99 -0.94
N PHE A 41 2.60 -22.34 0.18
CA PHE A 41 2.87 -23.01 1.44
C PHE A 41 1.60 -23.64 2.03
N PHE A 42 0.48 -22.91 2.04
CA PHE A 42 -0.81 -23.41 2.52
C PHE A 42 -1.40 -24.50 1.61
N GLN A 43 -1.16 -24.43 0.30
CA GLN A 43 -1.48 -25.53 -0.63
C GLN A 43 -0.71 -26.80 -0.28
N ARG A 44 0.58 -26.69 0.11
CA ARG A 44 1.41 -27.85 0.49
C ARG A 44 1.04 -28.44 1.84
N LEU A 45 0.60 -27.61 2.78
CA LEU A 45 0.18 -28.06 4.11
C LEU A 45 -1.17 -28.77 4.10
N ASN A 46 -1.94 -28.68 3.02
CA ASN A 46 -3.25 -29.30 2.89
C ASN A 46 -4.08 -29.04 4.16
N TRP A 47 -4.24 -27.74 4.53
CA TRP A 47 -4.87 -27.22 5.77
C TRP A 47 -6.39 -27.54 5.87
N ALA A 48 -6.76 -28.69 5.35
CA ALA A 48 -7.95 -29.50 5.48
C ALA A 48 -9.20 -29.09 4.69
N ARG A 49 -9.58 -27.81 4.54
CA ARG A 49 -10.89 -27.46 3.91
C ARG A 49 -10.97 -26.05 3.29
N TRP A 50 -9.90 -25.51 2.71
CA TRP A 50 -9.91 -24.16 2.10
C TRP A 50 -10.73 -24.01 0.79
N GLY A 51 -11.53 -25.02 0.43
CA GLY A 51 -12.52 -24.98 -0.65
C GLY A 51 -12.20 -25.94 -1.79
N PRO A 52 -13.23 -26.43 -2.52
CA PRO A 52 -13.02 -27.27 -3.68
C PRO A 52 -12.29 -26.45 -4.76
N MET A 53 -11.15 -26.93 -5.26
CA MET A 53 -10.55 -26.46 -6.51
C MET A 53 -10.05 -25.00 -6.55
N VAL A 54 -8.99 -24.68 -5.80
CA VAL A 54 -8.03 -23.69 -6.30
C VAL A 54 -6.64 -24.31 -6.24
N HIS A 55 -6.31 -25.10 -7.27
CA HIS A 55 -4.95 -25.58 -7.46
C HIS A 55 -4.13 -24.37 -7.93
N VAL A 56 -3.34 -23.79 -7.04
CA VAL A 56 -2.52 -22.64 -7.38
C VAL A 56 -1.26 -23.16 -8.06
N SER A 57 -1.07 -22.77 -9.32
CA SER A 57 0.14 -23.11 -10.06
C SER A 57 1.32 -22.27 -9.59
N LYS A 58 2.55 -22.74 -9.85
CA LYS A 58 3.79 -21.97 -9.63
C LYS A 58 3.78 -20.58 -10.27
N GLU A 59 2.94 -20.38 -11.28
CA GLU A 59 2.73 -19.11 -11.97
C GLU A 59 2.29 -17.98 -11.02
N ILE A 60 1.63 -18.30 -9.89
CA ILE A 60 1.22 -17.26 -8.93
C ILE A 60 2.40 -16.49 -8.33
N PHE A 61 3.58 -17.11 -8.30
CA PHE A 61 4.79 -16.51 -7.75
C PHE A 61 5.23 -15.24 -8.47
N TRP A 62 4.87 -15.11 -9.75
CA TRP A 62 5.15 -13.91 -10.53
C TRP A 62 3.90 -13.08 -10.82
N ILE A 63 2.72 -13.71 -10.86
CA ILE A 63 1.45 -13.00 -11.07
C ILE A 63 1.06 -12.16 -9.84
N SER A 64 1.14 -12.72 -8.64
CA SER A 64 0.72 -12.02 -7.40
C SER A 64 1.53 -10.74 -7.16
N PRO A 65 2.88 -10.70 -7.28
CA PRO A 65 3.65 -9.45 -7.23
C PRO A 65 3.21 -8.39 -8.25
N ILE A 66 2.81 -8.79 -9.47
CA ILE A 66 2.36 -7.85 -10.50
C ILE A 66 0.98 -7.29 -10.14
N VAL A 67 0.06 -8.14 -9.70
CA VAL A 67 -1.29 -7.74 -9.30
C VAL A 67 -1.22 -6.79 -8.09
N ASP A 68 -0.46 -7.15 -7.07
CA ASP A 68 -0.26 -6.32 -5.88
C ASP A 68 0.41 -5.00 -6.22
N LEU A 69 1.43 -5.01 -7.08
CA LEU A 69 2.06 -3.78 -7.55
C LEU A 69 1.07 -2.84 -8.24
N ILE A 70 0.23 -3.37 -9.14
CA ILE A 70 -0.81 -2.57 -9.81
C ILE A 70 -1.82 -2.03 -8.79
N PHE A 71 -2.24 -2.85 -7.83
CA PHE A 71 -3.19 -2.47 -6.80
C PHE A 71 -2.64 -1.34 -5.91
N PHE A 72 -1.45 -1.51 -5.33
CA PHE A 72 -0.83 -0.53 -4.47
C PHE A 72 -0.42 0.75 -5.21
N LEU A 73 0.02 0.64 -6.46
CA LEU A 73 0.30 1.81 -7.29
C LEU A 73 -0.98 2.60 -7.60
N SER A 74 -2.07 1.91 -7.92
CA SER A 74 -3.39 2.54 -8.13
C SER A 74 -3.86 3.26 -6.87
N LEU A 75 -3.69 2.63 -5.70
CA LEU A 75 -4.00 3.23 -4.40
C LEU A 75 -3.14 4.48 -4.14
N ALA A 76 -1.83 4.41 -4.39
CA ALA A 76 -0.91 5.54 -4.24
C ALA A 76 -1.30 6.72 -5.14
N LEU A 77 -1.68 6.44 -6.40
CA LEU A 77 -2.15 7.46 -7.35
C LEU A 77 -3.47 8.09 -6.90
N ILE A 78 -4.42 7.29 -6.43
CA ILE A 78 -5.69 7.79 -5.87
C ILE A 78 -5.40 8.71 -4.68
N CYS A 79 -4.55 8.29 -3.75
CA CYS A 79 -4.15 9.11 -2.60
C CYS A 79 -3.49 10.43 -3.04
N ALA A 80 -2.57 10.39 -4.01
CA ALA A 80 -1.92 11.59 -4.54
C ALA A 80 -2.93 12.55 -5.22
N LEU A 81 -3.88 11.99 -5.99
CA LEU A 81 -4.91 12.76 -6.66
C LEU A 81 -5.87 13.40 -5.65
N VAL A 82 -6.35 12.63 -4.68
CA VAL A 82 -7.21 13.08 -3.59
C VAL A 82 -6.53 14.18 -2.78
N ALA A 83 -5.25 14.00 -2.40
CA ALA A 83 -4.47 15.02 -1.71
C ALA A 83 -4.38 16.32 -2.51
N ARG A 84 -4.20 16.23 -3.84
CA ARG A 84 -4.15 17.39 -4.74
C ARG A 84 -5.49 18.10 -4.86
N PHE A 85 -6.61 17.35 -4.90
CA PHE A 85 -7.96 17.93 -4.91
C PHE A 85 -8.30 18.60 -3.57
N LEU A 86 -8.03 17.95 -2.44
CA LEU A 86 -8.23 18.50 -1.10
C LEU A 86 -7.40 19.78 -0.86
N ALA A 87 -6.16 19.82 -1.33
CA ALA A 87 -5.33 21.03 -1.26
C ALA A 87 -5.93 22.20 -2.05
N ARG A 88 -6.71 21.93 -3.11
CA ARG A 88 -7.35 22.93 -3.96
C ARG A 88 -8.68 23.45 -3.40
N PHE A 89 -9.32 22.69 -2.50
CA PHE A 89 -10.55 23.07 -1.82
C PHE A 89 -10.31 23.27 -0.31
N PRO A 90 -9.80 24.45 0.11
CA PRO A 90 -9.57 24.76 1.52
C PRO A 90 -10.77 24.57 2.47
N PRO A 91 -12.06 24.77 2.10
CA PRO A 91 -13.16 24.56 3.05
C PRO A 91 -13.36 23.11 3.49
N VAL A 92 -12.88 22.10 2.74
CA VAL A 92 -12.98 20.69 3.14
C VAL A 92 -12.07 20.37 4.33
N ARG A 93 -10.95 21.11 4.48
CA ARG A 93 -10.09 20.99 5.68
C ARG A 93 -10.81 21.42 6.94
N ALA A 94 -11.77 22.35 6.88
CA ALA A 94 -12.54 22.78 8.04
C ALA A 94 -13.63 21.77 8.45
N LEU A 95 -14.12 20.94 7.51
CA LEU A 95 -15.17 19.94 7.74
C LEU A 95 -14.66 18.61 8.31
N VAL A 96 -13.41 18.21 8.06
CA VAL A 96 -12.82 16.99 8.65
C VAL A 96 -12.51 17.17 10.15
N PHE A 97 -12.38 18.41 10.62
CA PHE A 97 -12.13 18.74 12.03
C PHE A 97 -13.39 19.14 12.81
N LEU A 98 -14.58 19.08 12.19
CA LEU A 98 -15.87 19.32 12.84
C LEU A 98 -16.57 17.97 13.08
#